data_AF-A0A4Q4DCA1-F1
#
_entry.id   AF-A0A4Q4DCA1-F1
#
_cell.length_a   1.000
_cell.length_b   1.000
_cell.length_c   1.000
_cell.angle_alpha   90.00
_cell.angle_beta   90.00
_cell.angle_gamma   90.00
#
_symmetry.space_group_name_H-M   'P 1'
#
loop_
_entity.id
_entity.type
_entity.pdbx_description
1 polymer ?
#
loop_
_entity_poly.entity_id
_entity_poly.type
_entity_poly.pdbx_seq_one_letter_code
_entity_poly.pdbx_strand_id
1 'polypeptide(L)'
;MFKYDTVAGTAKPYGTGDGTSPGEAVFVPAQDNGGEEDAGYLLSMVSHGATQGSELLVLDARDMTRIAAVEMPQRVPAGVHGSWVPDQQG
;
A
#
# COMPACT_ATOMS: atom_id res chain seq x y z
N MET A 1 -2.81 0.95 8.46
CA MET A 1 -3.74 0.63 7.34
C MET A 1 -4.58 -0.56 7.72
N PHE A 2 -5.76 -0.73 7.12
CA PHE A 2 -6.65 -1.87 7.39
C PHE A 2 -7.26 -2.37 6.09
N LYS A 3 -7.32 -3.69 5.92
CA LYS A 3 -8.28 -4.32 5.01
C LYS A 3 -9.52 -4.70 5.80
N TYR A 4 -10.70 -4.45 5.26
CA TYR A 4 -11.97 -4.80 5.88
C TYR A 4 -12.74 -5.75 4.97
N ASP A 5 -13.12 -6.90 5.50
CA ASP A 5 -14.00 -7.87 4.84
C ASP A 5 -15.45 -7.54 5.23
N THR A 6 -16.24 -7.10 4.24
CA THR A 6 -17.61 -6.66 4.43
C THR A 6 -18.60 -7.82 4.57
N VAL A 7 -18.25 -9.02 4.11
CA VAL A 7 -19.09 -10.22 4.21
C VAL A 7 -18.91 -10.86 5.57
N ALA A 8 -17.67 -11.03 6.02
CA ALA A 8 -17.34 -11.62 7.32
C ALA A 8 -17.37 -10.61 8.47
N GLY A 9 -17.34 -9.30 8.19
CA GLY A 9 -17.27 -8.24 9.19
C GLY A 9 -15.94 -8.19 9.94
N THR A 10 -14.86 -8.70 9.33
CA THR A 10 -13.53 -8.78 9.96
C THR A 10 -12.57 -7.76 9.38
N ALA A 11 -11.50 -7.43 10.12
CA ALA A 11 -10.48 -6.49 9.66
C ALA A 11 -9.08 -7.08 9.86
N LYS A 12 -8.20 -6.85 8.87
CA LYS A 12 -6.77 -7.17 8.96
C LYS A 12 -5.96 -5.87 9.06
N PRO A 13 -5.40 -5.54 10.24
CA PRO A 13 -4.55 -4.37 10.40
C PRO A 13 -3.15 -4.59 9.82
N TYR A 14 -2.56 -3.52 9.29
CA TYR A 14 -1.13 -3.41 9.07
C TYR A 14 -0.60 -2.14 9.74
N GLY A 15 0.35 -2.30 10.65
CA GLY A 15 1.07 -1.22 11.32
C GLY A 15 2.41 -0.95 10.63
N THR A 16 2.70 0.31 10.36
CA THR A 16 3.97 0.75 9.75
C THR A 16 5.10 0.95 10.77
N GLY A 17 4.83 0.73 12.06
CA GLY A 17 5.78 0.93 13.15
C GLY A 17 5.76 2.35 13.72
N ASP A 18 6.38 2.51 14.88
CA ASP A 18 6.39 3.78 15.62
C ASP A 18 7.12 4.88 14.84
N GLY A 19 6.62 6.12 14.95
CA GLY A 19 7.24 7.28 14.31
C GLY A 19 7.13 7.30 12.79
N THR A 20 6.26 6.47 12.22
CA THR A 20 5.94 6.48 10.78
C THR A 20 4.53 7.03 10.53
N SER A 21 4.28 7.48 9.31
CA SER A 21 2.98 7.98 8.87
C SER A 21 2.68 7.44 7.47
N PRO A 22 1.76 6.47 7.33
CA PRO A 22 1.32 6.01 6.02
C PRO A 22 0.43 7.06 5.36
N GLY A 23 0.61 7.26 4.05
CA GLY A 23 -0.31 7.99 3.20
C GLY A 23 -1.49 7.14 2.76
N GLU A 24 -2.23 7.63 1.76
CA GLU A 24 -3.31 6.86 1.12
C GLU A 24 -2.79 5.51 0.59
N ALA A 25 -3.61 4.48 0.74
CA ALA A 25 -3.36 3.18 0.14
C ALA A 25 -4.02 3.09 -1.24
N VAL A 26 -3.24 2.78 -2.26
CA VAL A 26 -3.70 2.61 -3.64
C VAL A 26 -3.69 1.11 -3.96
N PHE A 27 -4.83 0.58 -4.39
CA PHE A 27 -4.94 -0.81 -4.84
C PHE A 27 -4.47 -0.96 -6.29
N VAL A 28 -3.68 -1.99 -6.53
CA VAL A 28 -3.18 -2.38 -7.85
C VAL A 28 -3.59 -3.84 -8.11
N PRO A 29 -4.54 -4.11 -9.02
CA PRO A 29 -4.95 -5.48 -9.31
C PRO A 29 -3.80 -6.27 -9.95
N ALA A 30 -3.69 -7.55 -9.59
CA ALA A 30 -2.83 -8.47 -10.34
C ALA A 30 -3.39 -8.65 -11.77
N GLN A 31 -2.51 -8.79 -12.77
CA GLN A 31 -2.95 -9.05 -14.15
C GLN A 31 -3.72 -10.37 -14.27
N ASP A 32 -3.27 -11.40 -13.57
CA ASP A 32 -3.96 -12.69 -13.47
C ASP A 32 -4.49 -12.83 -12.05
N ASN A 33 -5.69 -12.29 -11.82
CA ASN A 33 -6.32 -12.26 -10.51
C ASN A 33 -7.26 -13.46 -10.26
N GLY A 34 -7.45 -14.35 -11.24
CA GLY A 34 -8.31 -15.52 -11.11
C GLY A 34 -9.77 -15.22 -10.77
N GLY A 35 -10.23 -13.97 -10.90
CA GLY A 35 -11.56 -13.51 -10.48
C GLY A 35 -11.68 -13.12 -9.00
N GLU A 36 -10.60 -13.16 -8.22
CA GLU A 36 -10.56 -12.68 -6.84
C GLU A 36 -10.47 -11.13 -6.82
N GLU A 37 -11.38 -10.46 -6.10
CA GLU A 37 -11.45 -8.98 -6.06
C GLU A 37 -10.23 -8.34 -5.38
N ASP A 38 -9.57 -9.07 -4.49
CA ASP A 38 -8.47 -8.62 -3.65
C ASP A 38 -7.12 -9.22 -4.07
N ALA A 39 -7.08 -9.96 -5.19
CA ALA A 39 -5.85 -10.44 -5.76
C ALA A 39 -5.08 -9.28 -6.41
N GLY A 40 -4.08 -8.78 -5.69
CA GLY A 40 -3.27 -7.65 -6.09
C GLY A 40 -2.43 -7.11 -4.94
N TYR A 41 -2.10 -5.83 -5.05
CA TYR A 41 -1.17 -5.15 -4.15
C TYR A 41 -1.78 -3.89 -3.58
N LEU A 42 -1.40 -3.54 -2.34
CA LEU A 42 -1.61 -2.20 -1.79
C LEU A 42 -0.28 -1.46 -1.78
N LEU A 43 -0.29 -0.27 -2.37
CA LEU A 43 0.83 0.66 -2.38
C LEU A 43 0.54 1.81 -1.42
N SER A 44 1.51 2.17 -0.57
CA SER A 44 1.38 3.35 0.29
C SER A 44 2.74 4.02 0.50
N MET A 45 2.79 5.34 0.35
CA MET A 45 3.98 6.11 0.72
C MET A 45 4.01 6.30 2.24
N VAL A 46 5.05 5.78 2.89
CA VAL A 46 5.24 5.87 4.34
C VAL A 46 6.33 6.88 4.64
N SER A 47 5.97 7.96 5.33
CA SER A 47 6.93 8.95 5.83
C SER A 47 7.49 8.53 7.18
N HIS A 48 8.80 8.71 7.38
CA HIS A 48 9.44 8.56 8.68
C HIS A 48 9.50 9.94 9.36
N GLY A 49 9.18 10.01 10.65
CA GLY A 49 9.18 11.28 11.41
C GLY A 49 10.57 11.66 11.91
N ALA A 50 11.39 10.66 12.28
CA ALA A 50 12.73 10.86 12.83
C ALA A 50 13.80 11.09 11.75
N THR A 51 13.61 10.47 10.59
CA THR A 51 14.47 10.64 9.41
C THR A 51 13.69 11.41 8.36
N GLN A 52 14.33 12.32 7.62
CA GLN A 52 13.68 12.99 6.47
C GLN A 52 13.52 12.03 5.28
N GLY A 53 13.14 10.78 5.53
CA GLY A 53 13.04 9.69 4.58
C GLY A 53 11.61 9.23 4.36
N SER A 54 11.39 8.53 3.26
CA SER A 54 10.11 7.90 2.95
C SER A 54 10.35 6.57 2.25
N GLU A 55 9.41 5.64 2.36
CA GLU A 55 9.43 4.41 1.58
C GLU A 55 8.10 4.23 0.86
N LEU A 56 8.12 3.70 -0.36
CA LEU A 56 6.93 3.14 -1.00
C LEU A 56 6.79 1.70 -0.52
N LEU A 57 5.83 1.47 0.35
CA LEU A 57 5.50 0.16 0.89
C LEU A 57 4.59 -0.61 -0.09
N VAL A 58 4.88 -1.90 -0.27
CA VAL A 58 4.08 -2.82 -1.09
C VAL A 58 3.59 -3.97 -0.21
N LEU A 59 2.28 -4.12 -0.11
CA LEU A 59 1.62 -5.21 0.62
C LEU A 59 0.87 -6.14 -0.34
N ASP A 60 0.78 -7.43 -0.01
CA ASP A 60 -0.21 -8.32 -0.60
C ASP A 60 -1.61 -7.90 -0.12
N ALA A 61 -2.53 -7.64 -1.04
CA ALA A 61 -3.87 -7.16 -0.70
C ALA A 61 -4.77 -8.26 -0.12
N ARG A 62 -4.43 -9.55 -0.24
CA ARG A 62 -5.22 -10.66 0.32
C ARG A 62 -5.05 -10.76 1.83
N ASP A 63 -3.82 -10.61 2.32
CA ASP A 63 -3.46 -10.87 3.71
C ASP A 63 -2.72 -9.74 4.43
N MET A 64 -2.46 -8.62 3.74
CA MET A 64 -1.74 -7.45 4.25
C MET A 64 -0.26 -7.73 4.58
N THR A 65 0.33 -8.83 4.09
CA THR A 65 1.75 -9.13 4.30
C THR A 65 2.63 -8.17 3.50
N ARG A 66 3.76 -7.77 4.08
CA ARG A 66 4.75 -6.92 3.38
C ARG A 66 5.50 -7.76 2.35
N ILE A 67 5.39 -7.36 1.08
CA ILE A 67 6.11 -7.99 -0.04
C ILE A 67 7.44 -7.26 -0.28
N ALA A 68 7.40 -5.93 -0.29
CA ALA A 68 8.56 -5.11 -0.61
C ALA A 68 8.44 -3.71 0.02
N ALA A 69 9.56 -3.00 0.02
CA ALA A 69 9.55 -1.55 0.13
C ALA A 69 10.66 -0.94 -0.70
N VAL A 70 10.37 0.22 -1.28
CA VAL A 70 11.33 1.01 -2.05
C VAL A 70 11.68 2.25 -1.26
N GLU A 71 12.94 2.38 -0.86
CA GLU A 71 13.43 3.58 -0.16
C GLU A 71 13.49 4.77 -1.11
N MET A 72 12.96 5.91 -0.68
CA MET A 72 13.02 7.15 -1.45
C MET A 72 14.32 7.89 -1.13
N PRO A 73 14.99 8.49 -2.13
CA PRO A 73 16.23 9.24 -1.91
C PRO A 73 16.00 10.55 -1.12
N GLN A 74 14.75 10.95 -0.94
CA GLN A 74 14.33 12.14 -0.21
C GLN A 74 12.93 11.96 0.37
N ARG A 75 12.55 12.84 1.29
CA ARG A 75 11.20 12.85 1.86
C ARG A 75 10.15 13.11 0.78
N VAL A 76 9.11 12.28 0.76
CA VAL A 76 7.88 12.55 0.02
C VAL A 76 6.89 13.22 0.99
N PRO A 77 6.44 14.46 0.73
CA PRO A 77 5.46 15.14 1.57
C PRO A 77 4.14 14.37 1.64
N ALA A 78 3.39 14.55 2.73
CA ALA A 78 2.05 14.00 2.84
C ALA A 78 1.17 14.52 1.69
N GLY A 79 0.72 13.61 0.83
CA GLY A 79 -0.23 13.88 -0.25
C GLY A 79 -1.68 13.72 0.20
N VAL A 80 -2.61 14.01 -0.71
CA VAL A 80 -4.05 13.84 -0.49
C VAL A 80 -4.54 12.54 -1.14
N HIS A 81 -4.41 12.45 -2.46
CA HIS A 81 -4.81 11.27 -3.24
C HIS A 81 -3.70 10.84 -4.21
N GLY A 82 -3.69 9.54 -4.52
CA GLY A 82 -2.85 8.89 -5.52
C GLY A 82 -3.68 8.00 -6.45
N SER A 83 -3.08 7.59 -7.56
CA SER A 83 -3.71 6.66 -8.50
C SER A 83 -2.65 5.80 -9.15
N TRP A 84 -3.02 4.55 -9.42
CA TRP A 84 -2.22 3.66 -10.25
C TRP A 84 -2.67 3.81 -11.71
N VAL A 85 -1.71 3.97 -12.61
CA VAL A 85 -1.94 3.97 -14.05
C VAL A 85 -1.20 2.75 -14.60
N PRO A 86 -1.90 1.73 -15.11
CA PRO A 86 -1.23 0.60 -15.74
C PRO A 86 -0.53 1.06 -17.01
N ASP A 87 0.56 0.39 -17.38
CA ASP A 87 1.18 0.59 -18.69
C ASP A 87 0.13 0.36 -19.78
N GLN A 88 0.12 1.20 -20.81
CA GLN A 88 -0.69 0.92 -22.00
C GLN A 88 -0.14 -0.36 -22.60
N GLN A 89 -0.95 -1.43 -22.58
CA GLN A 89 -0.63 -2.66 -23.31
C GLN A 89 -0.43 -2.28 -24.78
N GLY A 90 0.82 -2.32 -25.24
CA GLY A 90 1.20 -2.22 -26.64
C GLY A 90 0.90 -3.52 -27.38
#